data_AF-A0A7C4QJJ4-F1
#
_entry.id   AF-A0A7C4QJJ4-F1
#
_cell.length_a   1.000
_cell.length_b   1.000
_cell.length_c   1.000
_cell.angle_alpha   90.00
_cell.angle_beta   90.00
_cell.angle_gamma   90.00
#
_symmetry.space_group_name_H-M   'P 1'
#
loop_
_entity.id
_entity.type
_entity.pdbx_description
1 polymer ?
#
loop_
_entity_poly.entity_id
_entity_poly.type
_entity_poly.pdbx_seq_one_letter_code
_entity_poly.pdbx_strand_id
1 'polypeptide(L)'
;MSYSKSALAGILAGLLCGIVVGLLYVTVFSQFISELIDEISELMSSTYDVPYELIHNQLSQIISVVNLIAPVAYAIQYALLGALFGLLQHYLMLKLKISISKSIILTGVIYVLLLGIIPLLAVSALGDPILTLILREFGSLIYVYSALPGVIFTSFLYLIHLVRGPWRGILEAKPREV
;
A
#
# COMPACT_ATOMS: atom_id res chain seq x y z
N MET A 1 16.03 -18.69 -11.34
CA MET A 1 14.80 -18.68 -10.52
C MET A 1 13.62 -18.92 -11.46
N SER A 2 12.54 -19.60 -11.06
CA SER A 2 11.34 -19.73 -11.92
C SER A 2 10.38 -18.56 -11.68
N TYR A 3 9.45 -18.33 -12.61
CA TYR A 3 8.36 -17.36 -12.44
C TYR A 3 7.56 -17.62 -11.16
N SER A 4 7.19 -18.88 -10.90
CA SER A 4 6.44 -19.29 -9.71
C SER A 4 7.14 -18.92 -8.40
N LYS A 5 8.46 -19.13 -8.31
CA LYS A 5 9.24 -18.77 -7.11
C LYS A 5 9.32 -17.26 -6.89
N SER A 6 9.37 -16.48 -7.98
CA SER A 6 9.49 -15.02 -7.88
C SER A 6 8.14 -14.39 -7.54
N ALA A 7 7.04 -14.92 -8.10
CA ALA A 7 5.70 -14.56 -7.70
C ALA A 7 5.44 -14.91 -6.22
N LEU A 8 5.83 -16.11 -5.76
CA LEU A 8 5.70 -16.50 -4.35
C LEU A 8 6.51 -15.62 -3.40
N ALA A 9 7.75 -15.28 -3.76
CA ALA A 9 8.56 -14.35 -2.97
C ALA A 9 7.91 -12.96 -2.89
N GLY A 10 7.36 -12.50 -4.01
CA GLY A 10 6.58 -11.27 -4.08
C GLY A 10 5.31 -11.32 -3.24
N ILE A 11 4.53 -12.40 -3.29
CA ILE A 11 3.33 -12.61 -2.48
C ILE A 11 3.67 -12.57 -0.99
N LEU A 12 4.72 -13.26 -0.56
CA LEU A 12 5.16 -13.27 0.83
C LEU A 12 5.59 -11.86 1.29
N ALA A 13 6.38 -11.16 0.47
CA ALA A 13 6.77 -9.78 0.77
C ALA A 13 5.56 -8.85 0.84
N GLY A 14 4.61 -9.02 -0.07
CA GLY A 14 3.36 -8.29 -0.14
C GLY A 14 2.48 -8.53 1.08
N LEU A 15 2.29 -9.79 1.48
CA LEU A 15 1.47 -10.14 2.64
C LEU A 15 2.06 -9.54 3.93
N LEU A 16 3.37 -9.63 4.13
CA LEU A 16 4.05 -9.00 5.27
C LEU A 16 3.91 -7.47 5.23
N CYS A 17 4.07 -6.87 4.05
CA CYS A 17 3.83 -5.44 3.87
C CYS A 17 2.39 -5.04 4.24
N GLY A 18 1.39 -5.79 3.75
CA GLY A 18 -0.01 -5.53 4.02
C GLY A 18 -0.39 -5.66 5.49
N ILE A 19 0.20 -6.61 6.22
CA ILE A 19 0.02 -6.70 7.68
C ILE A 19 0.57 -5.44 8.37
N VAL A 20 1.80 -5.02 8.04
CA VAL A 20 2.42 -3.85 8.66
C VAL A 20 1.63 -2.58 8.32
N VAL A 21 1.27 -2.37 7.06
CA VAL A 21 0.49 -1.21 6.62
C VAL A 21 -0.90 -1.22 7.22
N GLY A 22 -1.56 -2.38 7.30
CA GLY A 22 -2.88 -2.50 7.93
C GLY A 22 -2.85 -2.18 9.42
N LEU A 23 -1.80 -2.60 10.14
CA LEU A 23 -1.59 -2.21 11.53
C LEU A 23 -1.36 -0.70 11.68
N LEU A 24 -0.52 -0.11 10.82
CA LEU A 24 -0.29 1.34 10.80
C LEU A 24 -1.57 2.13 10.51
N TYR A 25 -2.40 1.62 9.60
CA TYR A 25 -3.70 2.23 9.31
C TYR A 25 -4.58 2.29 10.57
N VAL A 26 -4.70 1.17 11.29
CA VAL A 26 -5.54 1.11 12.50
C VAL A 26 -4.97 1.96 13.64
N THR A 27 -3.65 1.98 13.84
CA THR A 27 -3.04 2.63 15.01
C THR A 27 -2.73 4.11 14.83
N VAL A 28 -2.45 4.54 13.61
CA VAL A 28 -2.03 5.92 13.31
C VAL A 28 -3.08 6.63 12.47
N PHE A 29 -3.53 6.00 11.39
CA PHE A 29 -4.37 6.67 10.40
C PHE A 29 -5.82 6.87 10.86
N SER A 30 -6.33 5.98 11.71
CA SER A 30 -7.68 6.08 12.26
C SER A 30 -7.95 7.39 13.03
N GLN A 31 -6.92 8.00 13.63
CA GLN A 31 -7.04 9.28 14.34
C GLN A 31 -7.28 10.42 13.36
N PHE A 32 -6.46 10.52 12.31
CA PHE A 32 -6.62 11.51 11.23
C PHE A 32 -7.96 11.37 10.50
N ILE A 33 -8.46 10.15 10.37
CA ILE A 33 -9.74 9.89 9.71
C ILE A 33 -10.90 10.52 10.49
N SER A 34 -10.85 10.54 11.83
CA SER A 34 -11.90 11.19 12.62
C SER A 34 -11.91 12.70 12.39
N GLU A 35 -10.74 13.35 12.45
CA GLU A 35 -10.61 14.79 12.18
C GLU A 35 -11.05 15.14 10.76
N LEU A 36 -10.71 14.29 9.78
CA LEU A 36 -11.13 14.44 8.40
C LEU A 36 -12.66 14.33 8.22
N ILE A 37 -13.34 13.45 8.97
CA ILE A 37 -14.81 13.37 8.94
C ILE A 37 -15.42 14.69 9.37
N ASP A 38 -14.92 15.27 10.47
CA ASP A 38 -15.43 16.52 11.01
C ASP A 38 -15.23 17.65 9.99
N GLU A 39 -14.02 17.83 9.46
CA GLU A 39 -13.75 18.89 8.48
C GLU A 39 -14.53 18.72 7.16
N ILE A 40 -14.68 17.48 6.66
CA ILE A 40 -15.51 17.23 5.47
C ILE A 40 -16.97 17.55 5.76
N SER A 41 -17.46 17.20 6.95
CA SER A 41 -18.85 17.46 7.35
C SER A 41 -19.11 18.97 7.46
N GLU A 42 -18.17 19.74 8.03
CA GLU A 42 -18.23 21.21 8.07
C GLU A 42 -18.17 21.85 6.69
N LEU A 43 -17.25 21.39 5.84
CA LEU A 43 -17.11 21.89 4.46
C LEU A 43 -18.39 21.66 3.66
N MET A 44 -18.95 20.46 3.75
CA MET A 44 -20.16 20.11 3.01
C MET A 44 -21.39 20.85 3.53
N SER A 45 -21.48 21.06 4.85
CA SER A 45 -22.59 21.82 5.44
C SER A 45 -22.54 23.29 5.05
N SER A 46 -21.36 23.90 5.08
CA SER A 46 -21.17 25.31 4.71
C SER A 46 -21.28 25.59 3.21
N THR A 47 -20.86 24.64 2.36
CA THR A 47 -20.80 24.85 0.91
C THR A 47 -22.08 24.41 0.19
N TYR A 48 -22.72 23.34 0.67
CA TYR A 48 -23.82 22.66 -0.04
C TYR A 48 -25.12 22.58 0.77
N ASP A 49 -25.21 23.27 1.92
CA ASP A 49 -26.39 23.32 2.79
C ASP A 49 -26.91 21.93 3.22
N VAL A 50 -25.98 20.98 3.37
CA VAL A 50 -26.29 19.63 3.86
C VAL A 50 -26.19 19.60 5.39
N PRO A 51 -27.11 18.97 6.12
CA PRO A 51 -27.00 18.88 7.57
C PRO A 51 -25.73 18.17 8.02
N TYR A 52 -24.94 18.81 8.88
CA TYR A 52 -23.69 18.26 9.44
C TYR A 52 -23.89 16.85 9.98
N GLU A 53 -24.89 16.65 10.85
CA GLU A 53 -25.16 15.38 11.51
C GLU A 53 -25.46 14.25 10.51
N LEU A 54 -26.06 14.57 9.35
CA LEU A 54 -26.36 13.59 8.32
C LEU A 54 -25.06 13.05 7.70
N ILE A 55 -24.16 13.94 7.29
CA ILE A 55 -22.88 13.56 6.67
C ILE A 55 -21.97 12.89 7.68
N HIS A 56 -21.82 13.49 8.86
CA HIS A 56 -20.97 12.97 9.92
C HIS A 56 -21.36 11.53 10.30
N ASN A 57 -22.67 11.26 10.48
CA ASN A 57 -23.15 9.93 10.82
C ASN A 57 -22.93 8.93 9.67
N GLN A 58 -23.14 9.33 8.42
CA GLN A 58 -22.88 8.46 7.27
C GLN A 58 -21.40 8.12 7.13
N LEU A 59 -20.51 9.11 7.20
CA LEU A 59 -19.07 8.90 7.11
C LEU A 59 -18.55 8.04 8.28
N SER A 60 -19.02 8.32 9.51
CA SER A 60 -18.67 7.53 10.69
C SER A 60 -19.06 6.06 10.55
N GLN A 61 -20.25 5.77 10.03
CA GLN A 61 -20.69 4.39 9.78
C GLN A 61 -19.82 3.70 8.71
N ILE A 62 -19.53 4.38 7.61
CA ILE A 62 -18.67 3.85 6.55
C ILE A 62 -17.28 3.52 7.12
N ILE A 63 -16.68 4.45 7.87
CA ILE A 63 -15.34 4.29 8.42
C ILE A 63 -15.29 3.18 9.46
N SER A 64 -16.33 3.02 10.29
CA SER A 64 -16.41 1.88 11.22
C SER A 64 -16.37 0.54 10.48
N VAL A 65 -17.06 0.40 9.35
CA VAL A 65 -17.04 -0.82 8.53
C VAL A 65 -15.67 -0.99 7.86
N VAL A 66 -15.12 0.10 7.30
CA VAL A 66 -13.79 0.09 6.67
C VAL A 66 -12.72 -0.35 7.66
N ASN A 67 -12.72 0.17 8.89
CA ASN A 67 -11.74 -0.19 9.92
C ASN A 67 -11.79 -1.66 10.31
N LEU A 68 -12.96 -2.30 10.26
CA LEU A 68 -13.11 -3.73 10.53
C LEU A 68 -12.45 -4.59 9.44
N ILE A 69 -12.62 -4.21 8.17
CA ILE A 69 -12.14 -5.00 7.03
C ILE A 69 -10.73 -4.61 6.59
N ALA A 70 -10.28 -3.40 6.91
CA ALA A 70 -9.03 -2.82 6.43
C ALA A 70 -7.82 -3.72 6.65
N PRO A 71 -7.56 -4.32 7.83
CA PRO A 71 -6.37 -5.15 8.03
C PRO A 71 -6.30 -6.34 7.07
N VAL A 72 -7.43 -7.02 6.87
CA VAL A 72 -7.52 -8.18 5.96
C VAL A 72 -7.48 -7.73 4.51
N ALA A 73 -8.18 -6.64 4.18
CA ALA A 73 -8.19 -6.06 2.84
C ALA A 73 -6.78 -5.64 2.42
N TYR A 74 -6.02 -4.98 3.30
CA TYR A 74 -4.63 -4.63 3.04
C TYR A 74 -3.75 -5.87 2.85
N ALA A 75 -3.85 -6.88 3.72
CA ALA A 75 -3.07 -8.10 3.54
C ALA A 75 -3.31 -8.75 2.15
N ILE A 76 -4.56 -8.83 1.71
CA ILE A 76 -4.92 -9.37 0.39
C ILE A 76 -4.43 -8.46 -0.74
N GLN A 77 -4.72 -7.16 -0.66
CA GLN A 77 -4.33 -6.19 -1.68
C GLN A 77 -2.82 -6.19 -1.89
N TYR A 78 -2.04 -6.12 -0.82
CA TYR A 78 -0.59 -6.11 -0.91
C TYR A 78 -0.02 -7.47 -1.32
N ALA A 79 -0.67 -8.59 -1.01
CA ALA A 79 -0.26 -9.90 -1.56
C ALA A 79 -0.42 -9.95 -3.10
N LEU A 80 -1.53 -9.44 -3.63
CA LEU A 80 -1.76 -9.35 -5.08
C LEU A 80 -0.76 -8.42 -5.77
N LEU A 81 -0.55 -7.22 -5.21
CA LEU A 81 0.48 -6.30 -5.70
C LEU A 81 1.86 -6.95 -5.60
N GLY A 82 2.16 -7.61 -4.49
CA GLY A 82 3.41 -8.33 -4.29
C GLY A 82 3.67 -9.38 -5.37
N ALA A 83 2.65 -10.12 -5.79
CA ALA A 83 2.77 -11.06 -6.92
C ALA A 83 3.20 -10.35 -8.21
N LEU A 84 2.54 -9.23 -8.55
CA LEU A 84 2.83 -8.44 -9.75
C LEU A 84 4.25 -7.87 -9.72
N PHE A 85 4.66 -7.27 -8.60
CA PHE A 85 5.99 -6.68 -8.45
C PHE A 85 7.09 -7.74 -8.33
N GLY A 86 6.79 -8.93 -7.78
CA GLY A 86 7.70 -10.09 -7.83
C GLY A 86 7.92 -10.60 -9.25
N LEU A 87 6.89 -10.60 -10.10
CA LEU A 87 7.02 -10.90 -11.53
C LEU A 87 7.81 -9.80 -12.26
N LEU A 88 7.60 -8.53 -11.92
CA LEU A 88 8.41 -7.43 -12.45
C LEU A 88 9.89 -7.60 -12.09
N GLN A 89 10.21 -7.88 -10.82
CA GLN A 89 11.58 -8.14 -10.37
C GLN A 89 12.21 -9.29 -11.17
N HIS A 90 11.45 -10.36 -11.40
CA HIS A 90 11.88 -11.50 -12.19
C HIS A 90 12.20 -11.12 -13.64
N TYR A 91 11.33 -10.32 -14.26
CA TYR A 91 11.55 -9.78 -15.59
C TYR A 91 12.82 -8.93 -15.66
N LEU A 92 13.03 -8.02 -14.71
CA LEU A 92 14.24 -7.19 -14.62
C LEU A 92 15.51 -8.06 -14.50
N MET A 93 15.46 -9.16 -13.75
CA MET A 93 16.59 -10.07 -13.60
C MET A 93 16.88 -10.87 -14.87
N LEU A 94 15.87 -11.48 -15.48
CA LEU A 94 16.09 -12.39 -16.62
C LEU A 94 16.24 -11.66 -17.95
N LYS A 95 15.41 -10.66 -18.22
CA LYS A 95 15.37 -9.98 -19.51
C LYS A 95 16.37 -8.84 -19.58
N LEU A 96 16.50 -8.05 -18.51
CA LEU A 96 17.43 -6.93 -18.46
C LEU A 96 18.78 -7.30 -17.82
N LYS A 97 18.97 -8.57 -17.40
CA LYS A 97 20.21 -9.09 -16.79
C LYS A 97 20.68 -8.26 -15.59
N ILE A 98 19.76 -7.64 -14.86
CA ILE A 98 20.07 -6.84 -13.68
C ILE A 98 20.36 -7.78 -12.50
N SER A 99 21.42 -7.47 -11.72
CA SER A 99 21.75 -8.22 -10.50
C SER A 99 20.58 -8.21 -9.50
N ILE A 100 20.41 -9.28 -8.73
CA ILE A 100 19.31 -9.45 -7.73
C ILE A 100 19.11 -8.21 -6.85
N SER A 101 20.17 -7.68 -6.24
CA SER A 101 20.03 -6.53 -5.34
C SER A 101 19.54 -5.28 -6.06
N LYS A 102 20.07 -5.00 -7.26
CA LYS A 102 19.63 -3.86 -8.08
C LYS A 102 18.20 -4.04 -8.59
N SER A 103 17.79 -5.26 -8.94
CA SER A 103 16.42 -5.51 -9.40
C SER A 103 15.41 -5.32 -8.28
N ILE A 104 15.72 -5.72 -7.05
CA ILE A 104 14.87 -5.49 -5.86
C ILE A 104 14.68 -4.00 -5.62
N ILE A 105 15.78 -3.22 -5.61
CA ILE A 105 15.72 -1.76 -5.42
C ILE A 105 14.90 -1.11 -6.53
N LEU A 106 15.15 -1.48 -7.80
CA LEU A 106 14.42 -0.91 -8.93
C LEU A 106 12.93 -1.24 -8.89
N THR A 107 12.56 -2.47 -8.55
CA THR A 107 11.16 -2.86 -8.32
C THR A 107 10.52 -1.99 -7.23
N GLY A 108 11.23 -1.76 -6.12
CA GLY A 108 10.79 -0.88 -5.04
C GLY A 108 10.57 0.57 -5.47
N VAL A 109 11.51 1.13 -6.25
CA VAL A 109 11.37 2.48 -6.82
C VAL A 109 10.16 2.56 -7.75
N ILE A 110 10.00 1.59 -8.64
CA ILE A 110 8.84 1.54 -9.56
C ILE A 110 7.53 1.44 -8.76
N TYR A 111 7.51 0.65 -7.68
CA TYR A 111 6.38 0.56 -6.77
C TYR A 111 6.01 1.93 -6.20
N VAL A 112 6.97 2.63 -5.57
CA VAL A 112 6.75 3.95 -4.94
C VAL A 112 6.29 4.97 -5.98
N LEU A 113 6.86 4.96 -7.17
CA LEU A 113 6.46 5.87 -8.24
C LEU A 113 5.03 5.59 -8.71
N LEU A 114 4.71 4.34 -9.06
CA LEU A 114 3.41 4.00 -9.64
C LEU A 114 2.25 4.09 -8.67
N LEU A 115 2.47 3.75 -7.39
CA LEU A 115 1.39 3.64 -6.41
C LEU A 115 1.40 4.77 -5.37
N GLY A 116 2.50 5.51 -5.23
CA GLY A 116 2.60 6.64 -4.32
C GLY A 116 2.65 7.98 -5.06
N ILE A 117 3.79 8.27 -5.69
CA ILE A 117 4.09 9.62 -6.19
C ILE A 117 3.24 10.01 -7.40
N ILE A 118 3.11 9.15 -8.42
CA ILE A 118 2.36 9.49 -9.63
C ILE A 118 0.88 9.74 -9.33
N PRO A 119 0.17 8.88 -8.57
CA PRO A 119 -1.20 9.16 -8.16
C PRO A 119 -1.32 10.48 -7.41
N LEU A 120 -0.41 10.74 -6.45
CA LEU A 120 -0.45 11.98 -5.67
C LEU A 120 -0.27 13.23 -6.54
N LEU A 121 0.66 13.20 -7.50
CA LEU A 121 0.87 14.30 -8.45
C LEU A 121 -0.36 14.49 -9.37
N ALA A 122 -0.88 13.41 -9.93
CA ALA A 122 -2.05 13.46 -10.80
C ALA A 122 -3.26 14.07 -10.09
N VAL A 123 -3.45 13.66 -8.83
CA VAL A 123 -4.54 14.13 -7.99
C VAL A 123 -4.34 15.60 -7.57
N SER A 124 -3.12 16.01 -7.23
CA SER A 124 -2.82 17.42 -6.91
C SER A 124 -3.08 18.38 -8.07
N ALA A 125 -2.97 17.91 -9.31
CA ALA A 125 -3.20 18.70 -10.51
C ALA A 125 -4.69 18.97 -10.80
N LEU A 126 -5.61 18.22 -10.17
CA LEU A 126 -7.06 18.36 -10.39
C LEU A 126 -7.68 19.53 -9.62
N GLY A 127 -6.97 20.11 -8.65
CA GLY A 127 -7.42 21.31 -7.92
C GLY A 127 -8.68 21.11 -7.07
N ASP A 128 -9.00 19.87 -6.69
CA ASP A 128 -10.21 19.55 -5.95
C ASP A 128 -10.13 20.06 -4.48
N PRO A 129 -11.16 20.77 -3.97
CA PRO A 129 -11.16 21.32 -2.61
C PRO A 129 -11.00 20.27 -1.51
N ILE A 130 -11.59 19.09 -1.67
CA ILE A 130 -11.50 17.98 -0.70
C ILE A 130 -10.08 17.42 -0.70
N LEU A 131 -9.44 17.37 -1.86
CA LEU A 131 -8.05 16.94 -1.97
C LEU A 131 -7.06 17.95 -1.42
N THR A 132 -7.35 19.24 -1.60
CA THR A 132 -6.56 20.31 -0.99
C THR A 132 -6.65 20.22 0.53
N LEU A 133 -7.84 19.89 1.07
CA LEU A 133 -8.05 19.64 2.49
C LEU A 133 -7.24 18.43 2.98
N ILE A 134 -7.35 17.28 2.29
CA ILE A 134 -6.55 16.07 2.60
C ILE A 134 -5.05 16.37 2.58
N LEU A 135 -4.56 17.07 1.56
CA LEU A 135 -3.13 17.44 1.46
C LEU A 135 -2.70 18.40 2.57
N ARG A 136 -3.59 19.28 3.03
CA ARG A 136 -3.33 20.21 4.12
C ARG A 136 -3.21 19.48 5.46
N GLU A 137 -4.17 18.62 5.77
CA GLU A 137 -4.20 17.91 7.05
C GLU A 137 -3.05 16.90 7.18
N PHE A 138 -2.67 16.25 6.09
CA PHE A 138 -1.51 15.36 6.09
C PHE A 138 -0.17 16.08 5.90
N GLY A 139 -0.17 17.35 5.48
CA GLY A 139 1.02 18.16 5.24
C GLY A 139 2.10 17.45 4.43
N SER A 140 3.37 17.64 4.79
CA SER A 140 4.50 16.95 4.15
C SER A 140 4.56 15.45 4.47
N LEU A 141 3.84 14.98 5.49
CA LEU A 141 3.83 13.57 5.87
C LEU A 141 3.16 12.70 4.81
N ILE A 142 2.27 13.26 3.98
CA ILE A 142 1.61 12.52 2.90
C ILE A 142 2.60 11.84 1.94
N TYR A 143 3.72 12.49 1.63
CA TYR A 143 4.76 11.93 0.77
C TYR A 143 5.48 10.76 1.45
N VAL A 144 5.72 10.87 2.76
CA VAL A 144 6.33 9.81 3.56
C VAL A 144 5.40 8.61 3.62
N TYR A 145 4.12 8.82 3.93
CA TYR A 145 3.11 7.76 4.00
C TYR A 145 2.86 7.10 2.65
N SER A 146 2.90 7.87 1.55
CA SER A 146 2.73 7.33 0.20
C SER A 146 3.90 6.44 -0.24
N ALA A 147 5.12 6.75 0.23
CA ALA A 147 6.32 5.97 -0.08
C ALA A 147 6.52 4.77 0.86
N LEU A 148 6.01 4.84 2.10
CA LEU A 148 6.25 3.87 3.16
C LEU A 148 5.90 2.42 2.78
N PRO A 149 4.75 2.12 2.14
CA PRO A 149 4.44 0.76 1.73
C PRO A 149 5.46 0.19 0.72
N GLY A 150 5.97 1.03 -0.18
CA GLY A 150 6.99 0.62 -1.13
C GLY A 150 8.33 0.33 -0.46
N VAL A 151 8.71 1.13 0.54
CA VAL A 151 9.91 0.87 1.36
C VAL A 151 9.77 -0.45 2.12
N ILE A 152 8.67 -0.65 2.84
CA ILE A 152 8.40 -1.87 3.61
C ILE A 152 8.41 -3.11 2.70
N PHE A 153 7.70 -3.05 1.57
CA PHE A 153 7.68 -4.12 0.58
C PHE A 153 9.09 -4.45 0.08
N THR A 154 9.89 -3.44 -0.26
CA THR A 154 11.25 -3.62 -0.76
C THR A 154 12.15 -4.25 0.29
N SER A 155 12.04 -3.82 1.56
CA SER A 155 12.77 -4.41 2.68
C SER A 155 12.42 -5.89 2.86
N PHE A 156 11.14 -6.27 2.84
CA PHE A 156 10.76 -7.68 2.93
C PHE A 156 11.21 -8.48 1.71
N LEU A 157 11.10 -7.92 0.51
CA LEU A 157 11.56 -8.58 -0.70
C LEU A 157 13.08 -8.82 -0.67
N TYR A 158 13.84 -7.86 -0.16
CA TYR A 158 15.27 -7.99 0.11
C TYR A 158 15.58 -9.11 1.09
N LEU A 159 14.90 -9.13 2.25
CA LEU A 159 15.07 -10.17 3.27
C LEU A 159 14.74 -11.56 2.72
N ILE A 160 13.64 -11.71 1.99
CA ILE A 160 13.21 -12.99 1.44
C ILE A 160 14.23 -13.56 0.44
N HIS A 161 14.83 -12.70 -0.38
CA HIS A 161 15.80 -13.14 -1.41
C HIS A 161 17.21 -13.36 -0.88
N LEU A 162 17.67 -12.54 0.07
CA LEU A 162 19.09 -12.49 0.45
C LEU A 162 19.37 -13.08 1.83
N VAL A 163 18.37 -13.15 2.72
CA VAL A 163 18.52 -13.73 4.05
C VAL A 163 17.98 -15.16 4.07
N ARG A 164 18.77 -16.10 4.60
CA ARG A 164 18.31 -17.47 4.83
C ARG A 164 17.33 -17.46 6.00
N GLY A 165 16.06 -17.78 5.73
CA GLY A 165 15.02 -17.82 6.76
C GLY A 165 13.95 -18.88 6.51
N PRO A 166 12.92 -18.94 7.37
CA PRO A 166 11.89 -19.98 7.37
C PRO A 166 11.08 -20.04 6.05
N TRP A 167 11.05 -18.94 5.29
CA TRP A 167 10.43 -18.85 3.96
C TRP A 167 11.08 -19.74 2.89
N ARG A 168 12.30 -20.24 3.08
CA ARG A 168 12.93 -21.14 2.10
C ARG A 168 12.13 -22.41 1.86
N GLY A 169 11.57 -23.00 2.91
CA GLY A 169 10.74 -24.20 2.79
C GLY A 169 9.54 -23.98 1.86
N ILE A 170 8.96 -22.78 1.89
CA ILE A 170 7.83 -22.39 1.04
C ILE A 170 8.29 -22.14 -0.40
N LEU A 171 9.43 -21.47 -0.60
CA LEU A 171 9.96 -21.14 -1.93
C LEU A 171 10.58 -22.34 -2.66
N GLU A 172 11.04 -23.35 -1.91
CA GLU A 172 11.69 -24.55 -2.44
C GLU A 172 10.75 -25.76 -2.51
N ALA A 173 9.56 -25.68 -1.90
CA ALA A 173 8.54 -26.71 -2.03
C ALA A 173 8.21 -26.95 -3.51
N LYS A 174 8.55 -28.14 -4.01
CA LYS A 174 8.08 -28.59 -5.32
C LYS A 174 6.57 -28.82 -5.21
N PRO A 175 5.79 -28.43 -6.23
CA PRO A 175 4.40 -28.90 -6.30
C PRO A 175 4.43 -30.43 -6.27
N ARG A 176 3.66 -31.03 -5.36
CA ARG A 176 3.47 -32.48 -5.38
C ARG A 176 2.76 -32.79 -6.69
N GLU A 177 3.36 -33.65 -7.49
CA GLU A 177 2.68 -34.26 -8.64
C GLU A 177 1.49 -35.03 -8.06
N VAL A 178 0.28 -34.58 -8.38
CA VAL A 178 -0.98 -35.27 -8.09
C VAL A 178 -1.39 -35.99 -9.36
#